data_AF-A0A1V4MSH3-F1
#
_entry.id   AF-A0A1V4MSH3-F1
#
_cell.length_a   1.000
_cell.length_b   1.000
_cell.length_c   1.000
_cell.angle_alpha   90.00
_cell.angle_beta   90.00
_cell.angle_gamma   90.00
#
_symmetry.space_group_name_H-M   'P 1'
#
loop_
_entity.id
_entity.type
_entity.pdbx_description
1 polymer ?
#
loop_
_entity_poly.entity_id
_entity_poly.type
_entity_poly.pdbx_seq_one_letter_code
_entity_poly.pdbx_strand_id
1 'polypeptide(L)'
;MEALDEALRNNQPLYIAYYLKEELSSLWSLKTRSEASRHLDNWLIKAENSGVKVFENTAKWLIRMKEHILNWFKWPLTSAKLEAFNGKIRRLLKNTCGLRDQEYMFLRIRDLVDAKF
;
A
#
# COMPACT_ATOMS: atom_id res chain seq x y z
N MET A 1 -34.14 12.10 -20.00
CA MET A 1 -32.77 11.91 -20.51
C MET A 1 -31.76 12.74 -19.69
N GLU A 2 -32.03 14.02 -19.43
CA GLU A 2 -31.16 14.92 -18.63
C GLU A 2 -30.73 14.40 -17.25
N ALA A 3 -31.66 13.90 -16.42
CA ALA A 3 -31.33 13.45 -15.06
C ALA A 3 -30.38 12.23 -15.02
N LEU A 4 -30.42 11.37 -16.05
CA LEU A 4 -29.53 10.21 -16.15
C LEU A 4 -28.14 10.64 -16.61
N ASP A 5 -28.06 11.55 -17.58
CA ASP A 5 -26.79 12.10 -18.07
C ASP A 5 -26.08 12.97 -17.01
N GLU A 6 -26.84 13.62 -16.13
CA GLU A 6 -26.30 14.37 -15.00
C GLU A 6 -25.82 13.45 -13.87
N ALA A 7 -26.57 12.40 -13.54
CA ALA A 7 -26.16 11.38 -12.59
C ALA A 7 -24.90 10.62 -13.06
N LEU A 8 -24.83 10.28 -14.35
CA LEU A 8 -23.66 9.63 -14.97
C LEU A 8 -22.43 10.56 -14.94
N ARG A 9 -22.60 11.85 -15.25
CA ARG A 9 -21.52 12.86 -15.16
C ARG A 9 -21.00 13.02 -13.73
N ASN A 10 -21.89 13.10 -12.75
CA ASN A 10 -21.51 13.20 -11.34
C ASN A 10 -20.81 11.93 -10.82
N ASN A 11 -21.16 10.76 -11.36
CA ASN A 11 -20.51 9.49 -11.03
C ASN A 11 -19.23 9.21 -11.83
N GLN A 12 -18.91 10.01 -12.85
CA GLN A 12 -17.74 9.77 -13.70
C GLN A 12 -16.41 9.75 -12.92
N PRO A 13 -16.13 10.68 -11.98
CA PRO A 13 -14.93 10.61 -11.15
C PRO A 13 -14.90 9.37 -10.24
N LEU A 14 -16.06 8.95 -9.73
CA LEU A 14 -16.18 7.77 -8.87
C LEU A 14 -15.93 6.48 -9.67
N TYR A 15 -16.44 6.41 -10.90
CA TYR A 15 -16.20 5.29 -11.81
C TYR A 15 -14.72 5.18 -12.19
N ILE A 16 -14.08 6.30 -12.55
CA ILE A 16 -12.64 6.36 -12.85
C ILE A 16 -11.84 5.91 -11.63
N ALA A 17 -12.20 6.39 -10.44
CA ALA A 17 -11.55 6.01 -9.20
C ALA A 17 -11.65 4.51 -8.92
N TYR A 18 -12.85 3.93 -9.08
CA TYR A 18 -13.06 2.50 -8.92
C TYR A 18 -12.22 1.71 -9.91
N TYR A 19 -12.26 2.07 -11.20
CA TYR A 19 -11.50 1.39 -12.25
C TYR A 19 -10.00 1.41 -12.00
N LEU A 20 -9.42 2.59 -11.69
CA LEU A 20 -8.00 2.72 -11.41
C LEU A 20 -7.59 1.91 -10.16
N LYS A 21 -8.44 1.87 -9.14
CA LYS A 21 -8.17 1.08 -7.92
C LYS A 21 -8.19 -0.42 -8.19
N GLU A 22 -9.15 -0.92 -8.97
CA GLU A 22 -9.21 -2.34 -9.34
C GLU A 22 -8.04 -2.73 -10.27
N GLU A 23 -7.72 -1.88 -11.25
CA GLU A 23 -6.57 -2.10 -12.14
C GLU A 23 -5.25 -2.13 -11.37
N LEU A 24 -5.05 -1.24 -10.39
CA LEU A 24 -3.86 -1.28 -9.54
C LEU A 24 -3.80 -2.56 -8.70
N SER A 25 -4.94 -3.01 -8.17
CA SER A 25 -5.02 -4.23 -7.35
C SER A 25 -4.61 -5.49 -8.12
N SER A 26 -4.92 -5.54 -9.42
CA SER A 26 -4.56 -6.65 -10.31
C SER A 26 -3.06 -6.86 -10.49
N LEU A 27 -2.23 -5.89 -10.10
CA LEU A 27 -0.77 -5.97 -10.13
C LEU A 27 -0.25 -7.26 -9.49
N TRP A 28 -0.82 -7.65 -8.34
CA TRP A 28 -0.37 -8.80 -7.56
C TRP A 28 -0.75 -10.15 -8.16
N SER A 29 -1.57 -10.17 -9.21
CA SER A 29 -1.94 -11.39 -9.95
C SER A 29 -0.98 -11.69 -11.11
N LEU A 30 -0.04 -10.78 -11.41
CA LEU A 30 0.94 -10.95 -12.48
C LEU A 30 2.04 -11.93 -12.06
N LYS A 31 2.65 -12.61 -13.04
CA LYS A 31 3.62 -13.69 -12.77
C LYS A 31 5.06 -13.19 -12.74
N THR A 32 5.36 -12.14 -13.51
CA THR A 32 6.73 -11.68 -13.70
C THR A 32 6.91 -10.20 -13.36
N ARG A 33 8.13 -9.85 -12.91
CA ARG A 33 8.53 -8.46 -12.66
C ARG A 33 8.38 -7.60 -13.91
N SER A 34 8.68 -8.14 -15.10
CA SER A 34 8.60 -7.40 -16.36
C SER A 34 7.15 -7.07 -16.74
N GLU A 35 6.23 -8.02 -16.60
CA GLU A 35 4.79 -7.77 -16.78
C GLU A 35 4.28 -6.73 -15.79
N ALA A 36 4.67 -6.85 -14.52
CA ALA A 36 4.29 -5.91 -13.47
C ALA A 36 4.84 -4.49 -13.72
N SER A 37 6.06 -4.37 -14.23
CA SER A 37 6.62 -3.06 -14.61
C SER A 37 5.80 -2.42 -15.71
N ARG A 38 5.50 -3.16 -16.79
CA ARG A 38 4.70 -2.65 -17.90
C ARG A 38 3.28 -2.27 -17.46
N HIS A 39 2.68 -3.09 -16.59
CA HIS A 39 1.37 -2.81 -16.01
C HIS A 39 1.37 -1.52 -15.19
N LEU A 40 2.36 -1.35 -14.31
CA LEU A 40 2.52 -0.12 -13.53
C LEU A 40 2.75 1.10 -14.42
N ASP A 41 3.58 1.00 -15.45
CA ASP A 41 3.84 2.13 -16.36
C ASP A 41 2.56 2.58 -17.07
N ASN A 42 1.76 1.63 -17.56
CA ASN A 42 0.46 1.94 -18.16
C ASN A 42 -0.50 2.55 -17.14
N TRP A 43 -0.53 2.01 -15.93
CA TRP A 43 -1.39 2.52 -14.86
C TRP A 43 -1.01 3.95 -14.47
N LEU A 44 0.30 4.26 -14.37
CA LEU A 44 0.80 5.60 -14.04
C LEU A 44 0.33 6.63 -15.07
N ILE A 45 0.44 6.33 -16.37
CA ILE A 45 -0.03 7.20 -17.44
C ILE A 45 -1.54 7.46 -17.30
N LYS A 46 -2.34 6.41 -17.03
CA LYS A 46 -3.79 6.57 -16.83
C LYS A 46 -4.13 7.40 -15.59
N ALA A 47 -3.41 7.17 -14.49
CA ALA A 47 -3.64 7.86 -13.22
C ALA A 47 -3.27 9.36 -13.31
N GLU A 48 -2.17 9.71 -13.98
CA GLU A 48 -1.76 11.10 -14.22
C GLU A 48 -2.75 11.87 -15.11
N ASN A 49 -3.37 11.19 -16.07
CA ASN A 49 -4.34 11.80 -16.99
C ASN A 49 -5.80 11.60 -16.55
N SER A 50 -6.04 11.11 -15.33
CA SER A 50 -7.38 10.74 -14.86
C SER A 50 -8.29 11.93 -14.52
N GLY A 51 -7.71 13.10 -14.27
CA GLY A 51 -8.42 14.26 -13.72
C GLY A 51 -8.86 14.08 -12.25
N VAL A 52 -8.50 12.96 -11.61
CA VAL A 52 -8.81 12.67 -10.22
C VAL A 52 -7.54 12.91 -9.38
N LYS A 53 -7.50 14.06 -8.71
CA LYS A 53 -6.33 14.55 -7.95
C LYS A 53 -5.70 13.54 -6.98
N VAL A 54 -6.51 12.65 -6.39
CA VAL A 54 -6.02 11.57 -5.52
C VAL A 54 -5.12 10.59 -6.30
N PHE A 55 -5.52 10.18 -7.50
CA PHE A 55 -4.74 9.26 -8.33
C PHE A 55 -3.53 9.92 -8.96
N GLU A 56 -3.62 11.20 -9.35
CA GLU A 56 -2.47 11.96 -9.83
C GLU A 56 -1.36 12.06 -8.76
N ASN A 57 -1.73 12.36 -7.52
CA ASN A 57 -0.78 12.37 -6.40
C ASN A 57 -0.23 10.98 -6.09
N THR A 58 -1.09 9.96 -6.18
CA THR A 58 -0.69 8.56 -5.98
C THR A 58 0.30 8.12 -7.05
N ALA A 59 0.11 8.52 -8.32
CA ALA A 59 1.03 8.24 -9.41
C ALA A 59 2.42 8.82 -9.13
N LYS A 60 2.49 10.10 -8.73
CA LYS A 60 3.77 10.75 -8.34
C LYS A 60 4.49 10.03 -7.20
N TRP A 61 3.75 9.51 -6.22
CA TRP A 61 4.34 8.71 -5.15
C TRP A 61 4.78 7.33 -5.64
N LEU A 62 3.96 6.65 -6.45
CA LEU A 62 4.24 5.34 -7.01
C LEU A 62 5.46 5.33 -7.94
N ILE A 63 5.69 6.40 -8.72
CA ILE A 63 6.90 6.54 -9.53
C ILE A 63 8.16 6.38 -8.68
N ARG A 64 8.19 7.02 -7.50
CA ARG A 64 9.34 6.93 -6.57
C ARG A 64 9.46 5.55 -5.94
N MET A 65 8.33 4.87 -5.70
CA MET A 65 8.28 3.57 -5.02
C MET A 65 8.29 2.37 -5.97
N LYS A 66 8.27 2.60 -7.28
CA LYS A 66 8.11 1.57 -8.32
C LYS A 66 9.08 0.41 -8.14
N GLU A 67 10.37 0.70 -7.94
CA GLU A 67 11.38 -0.35 -7.75
C GLU A 67 11.15 -1.18 -6.48
N HIS A 68 10.71 -0.56 -5.38
CA HIS A 68 10.38 -1.27 -4.15
C HIS A 68 9.18 -2.21 -4.34
N ILE A 69 8.18 -1.78 -5.10
CA ILE A 69 7.00 -2.58 -5.43
C ILE A 69 7.41 -3.75 -6.34
N LEU A 70 8.22 -3.49 -7.37
CA LEU A 70 8.69 -4.50 -8.31
C LEU A 70 9.64 -5.53 -7.65
N ASN A 71 10.34 -5.15 -6.58
CA ASN A 71 11.18 -6.07 -5.82
C ASN A 71 10.39 -7.17 -5.12
N TRP A 72 9.09 -6.98 -4.87
CA TRP A 72 8.22 -8.02 -4.32
C TRP A 72 8.16 -9.27 -5.23
N PHE A 73 8.22 -9.09 -6.55
CA PHE A 73 8.23 -10.21 -7.51
C PHE A 73 9.51 -11.04 -7.45
N LYS A 74 10.60 -10.48 -6.92
CA LYS A 74 11.84 -11.22 -6.64
C LYS A 74 11.81 -11.84 -5.25
N TRP A 75 11.27 -11.10 -4.29
CA TRP A 75 11.22 -11.49 -2.88
C TRP A 75 9.81 -11.21 -2.33
N PRO A 76 8.89 -12.17 -2.37
CA PRO A 76 7.51 -11.97 -1.93
C PRO A 76 7.44 -11.89 -0.41
N LEU A 77 7.84 -10.73 0.12
CA LEU A 77 7.76 -10.40 1.53
C LEU A 77 6.36 -9.88 1.83
N THR A 78 5.67 -10.52 2.76
CA THR A 78 4.38 -10.05 3.24
C THR A 78 4.58 -9.10 4.43
N SER A 79 3.75 -8.06 4.51
CA SER A 79 3.71 -7.20 5.69
C SER A 79 3.19 -7.93 6.93
N ALA A 80 2.56 -9.10 6.79
CA ALA A 80 1.94 -9.84 7.89
C ALA A 80 2.88 -10.08 9.08
N LYS A 81 4.14 -10.46 8.82
CA LYS A 81 5.14 -10.66 9.89
C LYS A 81 5.51 -9.34 10.59
N LEU A 82 5.65 -8.27 9.81
CA LEU A 82 5.94 -6.93 10.33
C LEU A 82 4.76 -6.39 11.14
N GLU A 83 3.52 -6.57 10.68
CA GLU A 83 2.30 -6.17 11.39
C GLU A 83 2.12 -6.95 12.70
N ALA A 84 2.34 -8.26 12.67
CA ALA A 84 2.32 -9.08 13.88
C ALA A 84 3.35 -8.59 14.90
N PHE A 85 4.55 -8.24 14.45
CA PHE A 85 5.60 -7.69 15.30
C PHE A 85 5.24 -6.30 15.84
N ASN A 86 4.75 -5.39 15.00
CA ASN A 86 4.25 -4.07 15.41
C ASN A 86 3.14 -4.19 16.45
N GLY A 87 2.26 -5.19 16.30
CA GLY A 87 1.23 -5.53 17.28
C GLY A 87 1.79 -5.94 18.64
N LYS A 88 2.85 -6.77 18.66
CA LYS A 88 3.56 -7.15 19.90
C LYS A 88 4.16 -5.93 20.61
N ILE A 89 4.84 -5.04 19.87
CA ILE A 89 5.42 -3.80 20.43
C ILE A 89 4.32 -2.92 21.01
N ARG A 90 3.23 -2.71 20.26
CA ARG A 90 2.10 -1.90 20.73
C ARG A 90 1.47 -2.47 22.00
N ARG A 91 1.35 -3.80 22.11
CA ARG A 91 0.88 -4.49 23.33
C ARG A 91 1.85 -4.29 24.50
N LEU A 92 3.15 -4.42 24.28
CA LEU A 92 4.18 -4.17 25.31
C LEU A 92 4.08 -2.75 25.87
N LEU A 93 4.02 -1.75 24.99
CA LEU A 93 3.91 -0.34 25.39
C LEU A 93 2.61 -0.07 26.16
N LYS A 94 1.49 -0.67 25.73
CA LYS A 94 0.20 -0.57 26.43
C LYS A 94 0.28 -1.16 27.84
N ASN A 95 0.86 -2.35 27.99
CA ASN A 95 0.93 -3.04 29.28
C ASN A 95 1.90 -2.37 30.27
N THR A 96 2.87 -1.61 29.77
CA THR A 96 3.87 -0.91 30.59
C THR A 96 3.50 0.54 30.88
N CYS A 97 2.35 1.03 30.37
CA CYS A 97 1.96 2.44 30.40
C CYS A 97 3.04 3.36 29.76
N GLY A 98 3.71 2.86 28.72
CA GLY A 98 4.84 3.51 28.07
C GLY A 98 6.18 3.21 28.75
N LEU A 99 7.24 3.18 27.94
CA LEU A 99 8.62 3.06 28.41
C LEU A 99 9.35 4.36 28.07
N ARG A 100 9.89 5.04 29.09
CA ARG A 100 10.63 6.31 28.93
C ARG A 100 12.10 6.08 28.60
N ASP A 101 12.64 4.96 29.07
CA ASP A 101 14.01 4.53 28.82
C ASP A 101 14.05 3.74 27.49
N GLN A 102 14.82 4.27 26.53
CA GLN A 102 14.95 3.67 25.21
C GLN A 102 15.78 2.38 25.24
N GLU A 103 16.85 2.30 26.04
CA GLU A 103 17.68 1.10 26.14
C GLU A 103 16.86 -0.05 26.74
N TYR A 104 16.10 0.25 27.79
CA TYR A 104 15.19 -0.72 28.39
C TYR A 104 14.07 -1.13 27.41
N MET A 105 13.54 -0.20 26.62
CA MET A 105 12.59 -0.53 25.55
C MET A 105 13.18 -1.50 24.52
N PHE A 106 14.40 -1.23 24.02
CA PHE A 106 15.07 -2.12 23.06
C PHE A 106 15.36 -3.50 23.66
N LEU A 107 15.77 -3.56 24.93
CA LEU A 107 15.94 -4.82 25.65
C LEU A 107 14.64 -5.64 25.64
N ARG A 108 13.51 -5.02 26.00
CA ARG A 108 12.20 -5.68 26.03
C ARG A 108 11.72 -6.08 24.63
N ILE A 109 12.03 -5.30 23.60
CA ILE A 109 11.72 -5.66 22.20
C ILE A 109 12.55 -6.86 21.75
N ARG A 110 13.84 -6.93 22.11
CA ARG A 110 14.68 -8.10 21.82
C ARG A 110 14.11 -9.36 22.47
N ASP A 111 13.69 -9.27 23.73
CA ASP A 111 13.05 -10.38 24.44
C ASP A 111 11.76 -10.85 23.71
N LEU A 112 11.01 -9.95 23.06
CA LEU A 112 9.82 -10.32 22.26
C LEU A 112 10.14 -11.05 20.96
N VAL A 113 11.34 -10.82 20.39
CA VAL A 113 11.85 -11.52 19.20
C VAL A 113 12.35 -12.90 19.60
N ASP A 114 13.06 -12.99 20.71
CA ASP A 114 13.69 -14.21 21.21
C ASP A 114 12.72 -15.16 21.93
N ALA A 115 11.61 -14.62 22.45
CA ALA A 115 10.47 -15.39 22.91
C ALA A 115 9.84 -16.14 21.71
N LYS A 116 10.40 -17.33 21.44
CA LYS A 116 9.86 -18.33 20.53
C LYS A 116 8.37 -18.56 20.82
N PHE A 117 7.63 -18.81 19.74
CA PHE A 117 6.22 -19.23 19.73
C PHE A 117 5.92 -20.32 20.73
#